data_AF-A0A7M4DB19-F1
#
_entry.id   AF-A0A7M4DB19-F1
#
_cell.length_a   1.000
_cell.length_b   1.000
_cell.length_c   1.000
_cell.angle_alpha   90.00
_cell.angle_beta   90.00
_cell.angle_gamma   90.00
#
_symmetry.space_group_name_H-M   'P 1'
#
loop_
_entity.id
_entity.type
_entity.pdbx_description
1 polymer ?
#
loop_
_entity_poly.entity_id
_entity_poly.type
_entity_poly.pdbx_seq_one_letter_code
_entity_poly.pdbx_strand_id
1 'polypeptide(L)'
;MGKLIYTIVSVKNNPEKLTDLLSAMKGVAGENLSAVTVDGISAIVSEIEKGQLVADRQNALLFAGIIENLKQHFTILPMRFGSVADSDETVKMLMVKNYAGFYNNLQNVENKFEFGLKIFCDTEKLKEELGKKLEIDNETSKKPNSETKSSVYREYVNKKLNEHRLEEILLRCLLLK
;
A
#
# COMPACT_ATOMS: atom_id res chain seq x y z
N MET A 1 -25.02 5.47 5.72
CA MET A 1 -23.77 5.35 4.94
C MET A 1 -22.71 4.76 5.84
N GLY A 2 -21.73 4.05 5.28
CA GLY A 2 -20.56 3.59 6.01
C GLY A 2 -19.42 4.60 5.90
N LYS A 3 -18.34 4.37 6.64
CA LYS A 3 -17.11 5.17 6.64
C LYS A 3 -15.98 4.35 6.04
N LEU A 4 -15.45 4.77 4.89
CA LEU A 4 -14.22 4.20 4.34
C LEU A 4 -13.03 4.82 5.06
N ILE A 5 -12.20 3.98 5.67
CA ILE A 5 -11.01 4.39 6.43
C ILE A 5 -9.78 4.26 5.53
N TYR A 6 -9.06 5.36 5.33
CA TYR A 6 -7.87 5.42 4.47
C TYR A 6 -6.59 5.11 5.24
N THR A 7 -6.39 5.82 6.34
CA THR A 7 -5.17 5.74 7.13
C THR A 7 -5.40 6.29 8.53
N ILE A 8 -4.53 5.90 9.46
CA ILE A 8 -4.43 6.50 10.78
C ILE A 8 -3.17 7.38 10.77
N VAL A 9 -3.30 8.63 11.20
CA VAL A 9 -2.25 9.64 11.11
C VAL A 9 -1.95 10.23 12.49
N SER A 10 -0.66 10.49 12.76
CA SER A 10 -0.23 11.29 13.91
C SER A 10 -0.39 12.77 13.60
N VAL A 11 -1.17 13.49 14.41
CA VAL A 11 -1.49 14.93 14.19
C VAL A 11 -0.90 15.86 15.25
N LYS A 12 -0.08 15.31 16.16
CA LYS A 12 0.46 16.03 17.34
C LYS A 12 1.08 17.40 17.04
N ASN A 13 1.72 17.56 15.88
CA ASN A 13 2.53 18.73 15.59
C ASN A 13 1.85 19.75 14.66
N ASN A 14 0.76 19.39 13.97
CA ASN A 14 0.15 20.30 12.97
C ASN A 14 -1.29 19.91 12.54
N PRO A 15 -2.30 20.09 13.41
CA PRO A 15 -3.68 19.70 13.10
C PRO A 15 -4.33 20.58 12.01
N GLU A 16 -4.00 21.86 11.92
CA GLU A 16 -4.57 22.78 10.91
C GLU A 16 -4.16 22.39 9.49
N LYS A 17 -2.88 22.05 9.30
CA LYS A 17 -2.36 21.55 8.02
C LYS A 17 -3.10 20.30 7.53
N LEU A 18 -3.55 19.43 8.44
CA LEU A 18 -4.32 18.26 8.06
C LEU A 18 -5.64 18.69 7.41
N THR A 19 -6.37 19.60 8.05
CA THR A 19 -7.66 20.09 7.54
C THR A 19 -7.52 20.72 6.15
N ASP A 20 -6.50 21.55 5.93
CA ASP A 20 -6.23 22.17 4.63
C ASP A 20 -6.00 21.11 3.55
N LEU A 21 -5.16 20.11 3.84
CA LEU A 21 -4.87 19.02 2.90
C LEU A 21 -6.11 18.18 2.58
N LEU A 22 -6.93 17.85 3.58
CA LEU A 22 -8.15 17.09 3.35
C LEU A 22 -9.15 17.87 2.49
N SER A 23 -9.25 19.19 2.65
CA SER A 23 -10.15 20.04 1.87
C SER A 23 -9.72 20.17 0.39
N ALA A 24 -8.42 20.04 0.10
CA ALA A 24 -7.86 20.11 -1.24
C ALA A 24 -7.96 18.78 -2.01
N MET A 25 -8.39 17.70 -1.36
CA MET A 25 -8.46 16.36 -1.95
C MET A 25 -9.90 15.83 -1.96
N LYS A 26 -10.13 14.84 -2.83
CA LYS A 26 -11.38 14.08 -2.86
C LYS A 26 -11.10 12.61 -2.61
N GLY A 27 -11.96 12.00 -1.81
CA GLY A 27 -11.99 10.58 -1.53
C GLY A 27 -12.45 9.76 -2.73
N VAL A 28 -12.54 8.44 -2.50
CA VAL A 28 -13.19 7.50 -3.40
C VAL A 28 -14.62 7.97 -3.70
N ALA A 29 -15.07 7.77 -4.94
CA ALA A 29 -16.36 8.25 -5.45
C ALA A 29 -16.58 9.77 -5.39
N GLY A 30 -15.51 10.57 -5.19
CA GLY A 30 -15.60 12.03 -5.13
C GLY A 30 -16.07 12.57 -3.78
N GLU A 31 -16.12 11.71 -2.76
CA GLU A 31 -16.57 12.08 -1.42
C GLU A 31 -15.59 13.01 -0.70
N ASN A 32 -16.10 13.81 0.23
CA ASN A 32 -15.25 14.66 1.05
C ASN A 32 -14.47 13.81 2.07
N LEU A 33 -13.21 14.18 2.29
CA LEU A 33 -12.40 13.61 3.36
C LEU A 33 -12.65 14.34 4.67
N SER A 34 -12.63 13.60 5.76
CA SER A 34 -12.76 14.11 7.12
C SER A 34 -11.88 13.29 8.07
N ALA A 35 -11.79 13.72 9.33
CA ALA A 35 -10.94 13.10 10.33
C ALA A 35 -11.74 12.75 11.60
N VAL A 36 -11.58 11.53 12.09
CA VAL A 36 -12.06 11.10 13.41
C VAL A 36 -10.86 11.06 14.35
N THR A 37 -10.80 12.02 15.27
CA THR A 37 -9.62 12.25 16.13
C THR A 37 -9.80 11.68 17.52
N VAL A 38 -8.76 11.02 18.03
CA VAL A 38 -8.63 10.53 19.41
C VAL A 38 -7.22 10.82 19.88
N ASP A 39 -7.08 11.72 20.86
CA ASP A 39 -5.84 11.97 21.61
C ASP A 39 -4.56 12.07 20.73
N GLY A 40 -4.55 13.02 19.79
CA GLY A 40 -3.37 13.30 18.96
C GLY A 40 -3.13 12.35 17.78
N ILE A 41 -4.02 11.37 17.55
CA ILE A 41 -4.08 10.59 16.31
C ILE A 41 -5.46 10.73 15.65
N SER A 42 -5.50 10.66 14.32
CA SER A 42 -6.74 10.79 13.56
C SER A 42 -6.87 9.66 12.54
N ALA A 43 -8.08 9.09 12.43
CA ALA A 43 -8.43 8.25 11.29
C ALA A 43 -8.97 9.14 10.17
N ILE A 44 -8.40 9.03 8.97
CA ILE A 44 -8.90 9.75 7.78
C ILE A 44 -9.98 8.91 7.13
N VAL A 45 -11.16 9.50 6.93
CA VAL A 45 -12.35 8.81 6.46
C VAL A 45 -13.10 9.61 5.40
N SER A 46 -13.88 8.91 4.59
CA SER A 46 -14.94 9.48 3.75
C SER A 46 -16.22 8.68 3.92
N GLU A 47 -17.34 9.26 3.51
CA GLU A 47 -18.58 8.50 3.37
C GLU A 47 -18.44 7.44 2.25
N ILE A 48 -19.24 6.39 2.35
CA ILE A 48 -19.42 5.40 1.30
C ILE A 48 -20.79 4.73 1.42
N GLU A 49 -21.48 4.49 0.30
CA GLU A 49 -22.72 3.72 0.32
C GLU A 49 -22.43 2.22 0.49
N LYS A 50 -23.34 1.51 1.18
CA LYS A 50 -23.19 0.07 1.42
C LYS A 50 -23.26 -0.66 0.07
N GLY A 51 -22.19 -1.40 -0.27
CA GLY A 51 -22.07 -2.13 -1.54
C GLY A 51 -21.46 -1.34 -2.71
N GLN A 52 -21.15 -0.04 -2.52
CA GLN A 52 -20.60 0.82 -3.57
C GLN A 52 -19.09 0.67 -3.77
N LEU A 53 -18.39 0.01 -2.83
CA LEU A 53 -16.97 -0.31 -3.00
C LEU A 53 -16.82 -1.49 -3.98
N VAL A 54 -17.07 -1.23 -5.26
CA VAL A 54 -16.61 -2.11 -6.33
C VAL A 54 -15.09 -2.05 -6.30
N ALA A 55 -14.44 -3.21 -6.25
CA ALA A 55 -12.99 -3.34 -6.33
C ALA A 55 -12.50 -2.95 -7.74
N ASP A 56 -12.66 -1.68 -8.07
CA ASP A 56 -12.18 -1.06 -9.29
C ASP A 56 -10.78 -0.49 -9.04
N ARG A 57 -9.92 -0.69 -10.03
CA ARG A 57 -8.56 -0.19 -10.09
C ARG A 57 -8.50 1.31 -9.88
N GLN A 58 -9.46 2.07 -10.42
CA GLN A 58 -9.49 3.53 -10.25
C GLN A 58 -9.67 3.93 -8.78
N ASN A 59 -10.60 3.29 -8.07
CA ASN A 59 -10.84 3.55 -6.64
C ASN A 59 -9.63 3.17 -5.79
N ALA A 60 -8.96 2.05 -6.12
CA ALA A 60 -7.73 1.65 -5.43
C ALA A 60 -6.58 2.64 -5.66
N LEU A 61 -6.45 3.20 -6.86
CA LEU A 61 -5.44 4.22 -7.17
C LEU A 61 -5.73 5.55 -6.46
N LEU A 62 -6.98 5.99 -6.38
CA LEU A 62 -7.37 7.18 -5.62
C LEU A 62 -7.08 7.01 -4.13
N PHE A 63 -7.48 5.86 -3.57
CA PHE A 63 -7.20 5.51 -2.18
C PHE A 63 -5.70 5.52 -1.88
N ALA A 64 -4.88 4.91 -2.75
CA ALA A 64 -3.43 4.94 -2.62
C ALA A 64 -2.87 6.36 -2.76
N GLY A 65 -3.38 7.16 -3.71
CA GLY A 65 -2.95 8.54 -3.92
C GLY A 65 -3.14 9.44 -2.70
N ILE A 66 -4.24 9.27 -1.97
CA ILE A 66 -4.50 10.01 -0.72
C ILE A 66 -3.47 9.62 0.35
N ILE A 67 -3.19 8.33 0.51
CA ILE A 67 -2.16 7.82 1.44
C ILE A 67 -0.78 8.37 1.07
N GLU A 68 -0.44 8.35 -0.22
CA GLU A 68 0.82 8.85 -0.77
C GLU A 68 0.99 10.36 -0.58
N ASN A 69 -0.09 11.13 -0.61
CA ASN A 69 -0.06 12.56 -0.32
C ASN A 69 0.14 12.81 1.19
N LEU A 70 -0.67 12.16 2.03
CA LEU A 70 -0.62 12.35 3.49
C LEU A 70 0.74 11.95 4.09
N LYS A 71 1.38 10.88 3.59
CA LYS A 71 2.70 10.45 4.09
C LYS A 71 3.82 11.47 3.86
N GLN A 72 3.66 12.39 2.90
CA GLN A 72 4.64 13.46 2.65
C GLN A 72 4.64 14.53 3.75
N HIS A 73 3.59 14.53 4.59
CA HIS A 73 3.36 15.58 5.57
C HIS A 73 3.22 15.04 6.99
N PHE A 74 2.86 13.76 7.15
CA PHE A 74 2.61 13.15 8.44
C PHE A 74 3.15 11.73 8.50
N THR A 75 3.38 11.25 9.73
CA THR A 75 3.55 9.82 10.01
C THR A 75 2.20 9.13 9.99
N ILE A 76 2.09 8.07 9.19
CA ILE A 76 0.83 7.39 8.93
C ILE A 76 0.93 5.86 9.08
N LEU A 77 -0.21 5.22 9.31
CA LEU A 77 -0.43 3.78 9.19
C LEU A 77 -1.49 3.56 8.11
N PRO A 78 -1.10 3.16 6.88
CA PRO A 78 -2.04 2.87 5.81
C PRO A 78 -3.02 1.75 6.21
N MET A 79 -4.32 1.97 6.02
CA MET A 79 -5.32 0.92 6.19
C MET A 79 -5.44 0.11 4.91
N ARG A 80 -5.94 -1.12 5.03
CA ARG A 80 -6.25 -1.95 3.86
C ARG A 80 -7.35 -1.27 3.04
N PHE A 81 -7.19 -1.26 1.72
CA PHE A 81 -8.26 -0.80 0.83
C PHE A 81 -9.56 -1.56 1.11
N GLY A 82 -10.65 -0.80 1.31
CA GLY A 82 -11.96 -1.34 1.68
C GLY A 82 -12.18 -1.59 3.17
N SER A 83 -11.33 -1.04 4.05
CA SER A 83 -11.63 -0.95 5.48
C SER A 83 -12.83 -0.02 5.71
N VAL A 84 -14.01 -0.59 5.90
CA VAL A 84 -15.27 0.15 6.12
C VAL A 84 -15.78 -0.06 7.54
N ALA A 85 -16.22 1.02 8.18
CA ALA A 85 -16.96 1.00 9.44
C ALA A 85 -18.40 1.51 9.24
N ASP A 86 -19.31 1.20 10.15
CA ASP A 86 -20.72 1.61 10.01
C ASP A 86 -20.97 3.10 10.28
N SER A 87 -20.11 3.77 11.05
CA SER A 87 -20.30 5.16 11.48
C SER A 87 -19.03 5.77 12.05
N ASP A 88 -19.01 7.09 12.26
CA ASP A 88 -17.91 7.79 12.95
C ASP A 88 -17.73 7.29 14.39
N GLU A 89 -18.83 7.04 15.12
CA GLU A 89 -18.78 6.38 16.43
C GLU A 89 -18.07 5.02 16.39
N THR A 90 -18.34 4.20 15.36
CA THR A 90 -17.68 2.91 15.20
C THR A 90 -16.18 3.08 14.94
N VAL A 91 -15.80 4.05 14.10
CA VAL A 91 -14.39 4.41 13.87
C VAL A 91 -13.74 4.87 15.17
N LYS A 92 -14.40 5.75 15.93
CA LYS A 92 -13.90 6.26 17.21
C LYS A 92 -13.71 5.14 18.24
N MET A 93 -14.66 4.21 18.35
CA MET A 93 -14.52 3.04 19.23
C MET A 93 -13.34 2.15 18.82
N LEU A 94 -13.15 1.92 17.51
CA LEU A 94 -11.99 1.20 16.99
C LEU A 94 -10.68 1.91 17.34
N MET A 95 -10.63 3.23 17.21
CA MET A 95 -9.47 4.06 17.56
C MET A 95 -9.15 3.98 19.06
N VAL A 96 -10.15 4.17 19.93
CA VAL A 96 -9.97 4.11 21.39
C VAL A 96 -9.52 2.72 21.83
N LYS A 97 -10.19 1.66 21.36
CA LYS A 97 -9.88 0.27 21.75
C LYS A 97 -8.44 -0.12 21.41
N ASN A 98 -7.92 0.36 20.28
CA ASN A 98 -6.60 -0.02 19.76
C ASN A 98 -5.57 1.11 19.88
N TYR A 99 -5.86 2.16 20.65
CA TYR A 99 -5.08 3.39 20.69
C TYR A 99 -3.59 3.13 20.96
N ALA A 100 -3.27 2.37 22.02
CA ALA A 100 -1.89 2.06 22.37
C ALA A 100 -1.13 1.35 21.23
N GLY A 101 -1.80 0.46 20.50
CA GLY A 101 -1.22 -0.23 19.35
C GLY A 101 -0.94 0.73 18.19
N PHE A 102 -1.91 1.57 17.83
CA PHE A 102 -1.72 2.56 16.76
C PHE A 102 -0.65 3.58 17.12
N TYR A 103 -0.68 4.11 18.35
CA TYR A 103 0.30 5.06 18.84
C TYR A 103 1.72 4.48 18.80
N ASN A 104 1.92 3.28 19.32
CA ASN A 104 3.24 2.63 19.32
C ASN A 104 3.73 2.35 17.89
N ASN A 105 2.84 1.90 17.00
CA ASN A 105 3.19 1.67 15.60
C ASN A 105 3.57 2.97 14.88
N LEU A 106 2.82 4.06 15.10
CA LEU A 106 3.16 5.37 14.57
C LEU A 106 4.54 5.84 15.05
N GLN A 107 4.84 5.73 16.35
CA GLN A 107 6.15 6.04 16.89
C GLN A 107 7.26 5.17 16.27
N ASN A 108 6.98 3.88 16.05
CA ASN A 108 7.95 2.96 15.45
C ASN A 108 8.29 3.30 13.99
N VAL A 109 7.38 3.92 13.24
CA VAL A 109 7.59 4.25 11.81
C VAL A 109 7.86 5.75 11.59
N GLU A 110 7.84 6.56 12.64
CA GLU A 110 8.14 7.98 12.57
C GLU A 110 9.55 8.22 12.01
N ASN A 111 9.65 9.13 11.03
CA ASN A 111 10.88 9.47 10.30
C ASN A 111 11.57 8.28 9.61
N LYS A 112 10.82 7.21 9.30
CA LYS A 112 11.30 6.06 8.54
C LYS A 112 10.64 5.98 7.17
N PHE A 113 11.34 5.32 6.25
CA PHE A 113 10.86 5.06 4.90
C PHE A 113 10.63 3.56 4.70
N GLU A 114 9.54 3.22 4.01
CA GLU A 114 9.26 1.86 3.57
C GLU A 114 9.81 1.66 2.14
N PHE A 115 10.57 0.58 1.94
CA PHE A 115 11.08 0.18 0.63
C PHE A 115 10.67 -1.26 0.32
N GLY A 116 10.13 -1.49 -0.87
CA GLY A 116 9.86 -2.82 -1.39
C GLY A 116 10.92 -3.23 -2.43
N LEU A 117 11.73 -4.24 -2.13
CA LEU A 117 12.68 -4.80 -3.10
C LEU A 117 12.07 -6.02 -3.79
N LYS A 118 12.04 -6.01 -5.12
CA LYS A 118 11.60 -7.16 -5.92
C LYS A 118 12.69 -7.56 -6.91
N ILE A 119 13.22 -8.77 -6.72
CA ILE A 119 14.25 -9.35 -7.59
C ILE A 119 13.58 -10.33 -8.54
N PHE A 120 13.78 -10.12 -9.84
CA PHE A 120 13.40 -11.08 -10.88
C PHE A 120 14.66 -11.80 -11.34
N CYS A 121 14.67 -13.12 -11.24
CA CYS A 121 15.77 -13.94 -11.72
C CYS A 121 15.25 -15.05 -12.64
N ASP A 122 16.08 -15.46 -13.58
CA ASP A 122 15.86 -16.68 -14.35
C ASP A 122 16.13 -17.86 -13.42
N THR A 123 15.06 -18.52 -12.98
CA THR A 123 15.14 -19.64 -12.04
C THR A 123 15.97 -20.81 -12.56
N GLU A 124 16.08 -21.02 -13.88
CA GLU A 124 16.84 -22.16 -14.40
C GLU A 124 18.34 -21.81 -14.46
N LYS A 125 18.71 -20.60 -14.92
CA LYS A 125 20.11 -20.13 -14.83
C LYS A 125 20.60 -20.00 -13.40
N LEU A 126 19.74 -19.50 -12.50
CA LEU A 126 20.06 -19.40 -11.08
C LEU A 126 20.31 -20.79 -10.48
N LYS A 127 19.53 -21.81 -10.86
CA LYS A 127 19.77 -23.20 -10.45
C LYS A 127 21.04 -23.79 -11.06
N GLU A 128 21.37 -23.47 -12.31
CA GLU A 128 22.62 -23.92 -12.91
C GLU A 128 23.84 -23.31 -12.20
N GLU A 129 23.82 -22.00 -11.92
CA GLU A 129 24.89 -21.31 -11.19
C GLU A 129 24.97 -21.71 -9.72
N LEU A 130 23.83 -21.91 -9.06
CA LEU A 130 23.78 -22.43 -7.69
C LEU A 130 24.15 -23.90 -7.65
N GLY A 131 23.71 -24.74 -8.59
CA GLY A 131 24.08 -26.16 -8.69
C GLY A 131 25.57 -26.35 -8.92
N LYS A 132 26.20 -25.49 -9.73
CA LYS A 132 27.66 -25.42 -9.86
C LYS A 132 28.38 -24.97 -8.58
N LYS A 133 27.71 -24.25 -7.69
CA LYS A 133 28.21 -23.85 -6.35
C LYS A 133 27.83 -24.82 -5.22
N LEU A 134 26.83 -25.67 -5.43
CA LEU A 134 26.20 -26.58 -4.46
C LEU A 134 26.50 -28.06 -4.79
N GLU A 135 27.60 -28.36 -5.49
CA GLU A 135 28.26 -29.68 -5.38
C GLU A 135 28.86 -29.91 -3.96
N ILE A 136 28.39 -29.17 -2.96
CA ILE A 136 28.40 -29.53 -1.55
C ILE A 136 26.93 -29.50 -1.10
N ASP A 137 26.42 -30.70 -0.86
CA ASP A 137 25.16 -31.05 -0.17
C ASP A 137 23.85 -31.02 -0.99
N ASN A 138 23.65 -32.12 -1.69
CA ASN A 138 22.35 -32.61 -2.13
C ASN A 138 21.40 -32.82 -0.94
N GLU A 139 20.16 -32.31 -1.01
CA GLU A 139 18.97 -33.15 -1.22
C GLU A 139 17.65 -32.37 -1.09
N THR A 140 16.78 -32.63 -2.07
CA THR A 140 15.30 -32.55 -2.03
C THR A 140 14.61 -31.20 -1.82
N SER A 141 13.78 -30.81 -2.81
CA SER A 141 12.32 -30.91 -2.63
C SER A 141 11.52 -30.56 -3.90
N LYS A 142 10.41 -31.27 -4.03
CA LYS A 142 9.48 -31.37 -5.16
C LYS A 142 8.78 -30.04 -5.50
N LYS A 143 8.60 -29.74 -6.79
CA LYS A 143 7.71 -28.67 -7.29
C LYS A 143 6.24 -29.11 -7.22
N PRO A 144 5.31 -28.31 -6.65
CA PRO A 144 3.89 -28.44 -6.95
C PRO A 144 3.51 -27.50 -8.11
N ASN A 145 2.86 -28.08 -9.12
CA ASN A 145 2.11 -27.39 -10.15
C ASN A 145 0.86 -26.75 -9.54
N SER A 146 0.64 -25.45 -9.75
CA SER A 146 -0.71 -24.89 -9.72
C SER A 146 -0.87 -23.75 -10.73
N GLU A 147 -1.62 -24.05 -11.79
CA GLU A 147 -2.16 -23.07 -12.72
C GLU A 147 -3.02 -22.08 -11.92
N THR A 148 -2.52 -20.86 -11.76
CA THR A 148 -3.22 -19.81 -11.00
C THR A 148 -3.68 -18.72 -11.96
N LYS A 149 -5.01 -18.56 -12.09
CA LYS A 149 -5.73 -17.52 -12.84
C LYS A 149 -5.06 -16.14 -12.66
N SER A 150 -4.92 -15.36 -13.73
CA SER A 150 -4.22 -14.06 -13.69
C SER A 150 -4.92 -13.11 -12.72
N SER A 151 -4.24 -12.76 -11.64
CA SER A 151 -4.69 -11.68 -10.75
C SER A 151 -4.23 -10.35 -11.30
N VAL A 152 -4.99 -9.28 -11.03
CA VAL A 152 -4.63 -7.89 -11.36
C VAL A 152 -3.20 -7.55 -10.89
N TYR A 153 -2.79 -8.11 -9.74
CA TYR A 153 -1.44 -7.99 -9.22
C TYR A 153 -0.39 -8.68 -10.12
N ARG A 154 -0.69 -9.87 -10.65
CA ARG A 154 0.21 -10.58 -11.57
C ARG A 154 0.36 -9.84 -12.90
N GLU A 155 -0.72 -9.24 -13.41
CA GLU A 155 -0.69 -8.39 -14.60
C GLU A 155 0.13 -7.12 -14.39
N TYR A 156 -0.02 -6.44 -13.25
CA TYR A 156 0.82 -5.29 -12.89
C TYR A 156 2.30 -5.67 -12.84
N VAL A 157 2.62 -6.82 -12.23
CA VAL A 157 3.99 -7.32 -12.13
C VAL A 157 4.57 -7.67 -13.51
N ASN A 158 3.80 -8.33 -14.37
CA ASN A 158 4.22 -8.65 -15.72
C ASN A 158 4.45 -7.38 -16.55
N LYS A 159 3.58 -6.37 -16.39
CA LYS A 159 3.75 -5.06 -17.03
C LYS A 159 5.06 -4.41 -16.60
N LYS A 160 5.35 -4.34 -15.29
CA LYS A 160 6.59 -3.76 -14.77
C LYS A 160 7.84 -4.51 -15.22
N LEU A 161 7.78 -5.84 -15.29
CA LEU A 161 8.89 -6.65 -15.79
C LEU A 161 9.16 -6.39 -17.28
N ASN A 162 8.11 -6.22 -18.08
CA ASN A 162 8.24 -5.88 -19.49
C ASN A 162 8.77 -4.45 -19.69
N GLU A 163 8.31 -3.48 -18.91
CA GLU A 163 8.86 -2.10 -18.91
C GLU A 163 10.37 -2.12 -18.61
N HIS A 164 10.81 -2.81 -17.56
CA HIS A 164 12.23 -2.90 -17.22
C HIS A 164 13.05 -3.61 -18.31
N ARG A 165 12.52 -4.68 -18.92
CA ARG A 165 13.19 -5.36 -20.04
C ARG A 165 13.35 -4.42 -21.24
N LEU A 166 12.34 -3.61 -21.53
CA LEU A 166 12.40 -2.60 -22.59
C LEU A 166 13.44 -1.53 -22.28
N GLU A 167 13.46 -1.02 -21.04
CA GLU A 167 14.47 -0.06 -20.58
C GLU A 167 15.89 -0.63 -20.70
N GLU A 168 16.12 -1.87 -20.28
CA GLU A 168 17.43 -2.53 -20.38
C GLU A 168 17.87 -2.70 -21.85
N ILE A 169 16.95 -3.09 -22.73
CA ILE A 169 17.22 -3.20 -24.18
C ILE A 169 17.54 -1.82 -24.76
N LEU A 170 16.77 -0.79 -24.41
CA LEU A 170 16.99 0.59 -24.86
C LEU A 170 18.35 1.12 -24.39
N LEU A 171 18.71 0.89 -23.12
CA LEU A 171 20.02 1.23 -22.55
C LEU A 171 21.17 0.53 -23.27
N ARG A 172 21.03 -0.79 -23.56
CA ARG A 172 22.05 -1.54 -24.33
C ARG A 172 22.18 -1.02 -25.77
N CYS A 173 21.08 -0.68 -26.43
CA CYS A 173 21.11 -0.12 -27.78
C CYS A 173 21.71 1.30 -27.83
N LEU A 174 21.54 2.11 -26.78
CA LEU A 174 22.10 3.46 -26.68
C LEU A 174 23.60 3.45 -26.34
N LEU A 175 24.09 2.42 -25.66
CA LEU A 175 25.51 2.25 -25.28
C LEU A 175 26.36 1.53 -26.35
N LEU A 176 25.77 1.17 -27.50
CA LEU A 176 26.44 0.53 -28.64
C LEU A 176 26.63 1.46 -29.86
N LYS A 177 26.57 2.79 -29.65
CA LYS A 177 26.98 3.80 -30.65
C LYS A 177 28.29 4.45 -30.26
#